data_AF-A0A7S0VL57-F1
#
_entry.id   AF-A0A7S0VL57-F1
#
_cell.length_a   1.000
_cell.length_b   1.000
_cell.length_c   1.000
_cell.angle_alpha   90.00
_cell.angle_beta   90.00
_cell.angle_gamma   90.00
#
_symmetry.space_group_name_H-M   'P 1'
#
loop_
_entity.id
_entity.type
_entity.pdbx_description
1 polymer ?
#
loop_
_entity_poly.entity_id
_entity_poly.type
_entity_poly.pdbx_seq_one_letter_code
_entity_poly.pdbx_strand_id
1 'polypeptide(L)'
;AGGRLCGDRTMGGDDVAGRICPEDVVCLTSDPSTPGMVCCVGEDTDNSSPPTAHVYWLREHDNDRMEHIADLTILDRALLHGDTVIHKKRKGLVTATSMLVDIRYADGTVVTDVDTRRLRHLQPFRQGNWVVTEGWLGRVISCRDHVTVQFEEDGSQCLVTAASNGELVAAQKMYERSPFFPSMAVKAGANFSFASAEWIKGSHNNQKRGIIASTAPAEVVVAWIAALHGSSANPPNPSSDPSSLILLNHFGHTWWRLGDRTIHQREDGADRDDIYNCCEIVGTRTTVDVRYLDGSVARGLAAVETIMFNPGPHEFYPGDLICDKDPTDGDRSSVSVVISADERTRMVTVQRLPGRGEEG
;
A
#
# COMPACT_ATOMS: atom_id res chain seq x y z
N ALA A 1 -8.46 3.78 5.78
CA ALA A 1 -7.97 3.72 7.17
C ALA A 1 -8.88 2.90 8.08
N GLY A 2 -10.22 2.98 8.00
CA GLY A 2 -11.12 2.33 8.96
C GLY A 2 -11.28 0.80 8.91
N GLY A 3 -10.43 0.05 8.19
CA GLY A 3 -10.58 -1.41 8.00
C GLY A 3 -9.48 -2.28 8.60
N ARG A 4 -8.44 -1.69 9.22
CA ARG A 4 -7.27 -2.43 9.75
C ARG A 4 -7.25 -2.60 11.27
N LEU A 5 -8.25 -2.05 11.95
CA LEU A 5 -8.25 -1.94 13.41
C LEU A 5 -8.87 -3.18 14.03
N CYS A 6 -8.24 -3.70 15.08
CA CYS A 6 -8.81 -4.77 15.88
C CYS A 6 -9.99 -4.23 16.72
N GLY A 7 -11.08 -5.01 16.82
CA GLY A 7 -12.35 -4.59 17.44
C GLY A 7 -12.23 -4.11 18.89
N ASP A 8 -13.00 -3.08 19.22
CA ASP A 8 -12.96 -2.31 20.47
C ASP A 8 -13.44 -3.15 21.67
N ARG A 9 -12.53 -3.89 22.32
CA ARG A 9 -12.77 -4.47 23.64
C ARG A 9 -11.62 -4.14 24.57
N THR A 10 -12.00 -3.64 25.75
CA THR A 10 -11.15 -3.32 26.90
C THR A 10 -10.14 -4.44 27.19
N MET A 11 -8.87 -4.04 27.24
CA MET A 11 -7.72 -4.86 27.62
C MET A 11 -7.92 -5.45 29.02
N GLY A 12 -8.27 -6.74 29.07
CA GLY A 12 -8.33 -7.54 30.29
C GLY A 12 -7.78 -8.94 29.99
N GLY A 13 -6.58 -9.23 30.47
CA GLY A 13 -5.89 -10.52 30.32
C GLY A 13 -4.50 -10.38 29.72
N ASP A 14 -3.51 -11.08 30.29
CA ASP A 14 -2.08 -11.04 29.95
C ASP A 14 -1.71 -11.61 28.56
N ASP A 15 -2.65 -11.66 27.61
CA ASP A 15 -2.40 -12.12 26.25
C ASP A 15 -1.97 -10.94 25.37
N VAL A 16 -0.77 -10.42 25.65
CA VAL A 16 -0.11 -9.37 24.86
C VAL A 16 0.45 -9.95 23.55
N ALA A 17 0.35 -11.27 23.34
CA ALA A 17 0.66 -11.95 22.10
C ALA A 17 -0.65 -12.34 21.38
N GLY A 18 -0.90 -11.73 20.23
CA GLY A 18 -1.57 -12.43 19.13
C GLY A 18 -3.05 -12.16 18.90
N ARG A 19 -3.52 -10.90 18.98
CA ARG A 19 -4.64 -10.55 18.09
C ARG A 19 -4.11 -10.42 16.67
N ILE A 20 -4.44 -11.42 15.86
CA ILE A 20 -4.38 -11.32 14.41
C ILE A 20 -5.33 -10.19 14.00
N CYS A 21 -4.87 -9.28 13.16
CA CYS A 21 -5.67 -8.23 12.55
C CYS A 21 -5.64 -8.39 11.01
N PRO A 22 -6.57 -7.76 10.27
CA PRO A 22 -6.51 -7.74 8.81
C PRO A 22 -5.17 -7.22 8.30
N GLU A 23 -4.70 -7.79 7.19
CA GLU A 23 -3.40 -7.55 6.56
C GLU A 23 -2.17 -8.08 7.32
N ASP A 24 -2.34 -8.77 8.46
CA ASP A 24 -1.25 -9.54 9.05
C ASP A 24 -0.80 -10.64 8.08
N VAL A 25 0.51 -10.82 8.01
CA VAL A 25 1.13 -11.92 7.26
C VAL A 25 1.32 -13.09 8.21
N VAL A 26 0.79 -14.25 7.86
CA VAL A 26 0.73 -15.42 8.70
C VAL A 26 1.22 -16.67 7.97
N CYS A 27 1.52 -17.72 8.73
CA CYS A 27 1.65 -19.09 8.23
C CYS A 27 0.83 -20.04 9.10
N LEU A 28 0.57 -21.24 8.58
CA LEU A 28 0.08 -22.32 9.43
C LEU A 28 1.23 -22.80 10.32
N THR A 29 0.93 -23.05 11.59
CA THR A 29 1.89 -23.64 12.53
C THR A 29 2.39 -25.01 12.05
N SER A 30 1.56 -25.74 11.30
CA SER A 30 1.90 -27.01 10.67
C SER A 30 2.66 -26.88 9.35
N ASP A 31 2.64 -25.70 8.71
CA ASP A 31 3.33 -25.40 7.45
C ASP A 31 3.89 -23.96 7.46
N PRO A 32 5.04 -23.74 8.12
CA PRO A 32 5.65 -22.41 8.20
C PRO A 32 6.25 -21.94 6.87
N SER A 33 6.28 -22.79 5.84
CA SER A 33 6.87 -22.47 4.53
C SER A 33 5.91 -21.72 3.60
N THR A 34 4.60 -21.77 3.87
CA THR A 34 3.60 -21.08 3.08
C THR A 34 3.12 -19.82 3.81
N PRO A 35 3.48 -18.62 3.35
CA PRO A 35 2.91 -17.39 3.86
C PRO A 35 1.50 -17.14 3.28
N GLY A 36 0.66 -16.49 4.07
CA GLY A 36 -0.66 -16.01 3.71
C GLY A 36 -0.93 -14.64 4.30
N MET A 37 -1.93 -13.96 3.78
CA MET A 37 -2.38 -12.66 4.25
C MET A 37 -3.78 -12.77 4.84
N VAL A 38 -4.00 -12.21 6.01
CA VAL A 38 -5.31 -12.19 6.66
C VAL A 38 -6.21 -11.17 5.96
N CYS A 39 -7.32 -11.63 5.39
CA CYS A 39 -8.32 -10.80 4.71
C CYS A 39 -9.26 -10.13 5.71
N CYS A 40 -9.79 -10.91 6.66
CA CYS A 40 -10.63 -10.45 7.74
C CYS A 40 -10.60 -11.46 8.91
N VAL A 41 -11.05 -11.02 10.08
CA VAL A 41 -11.19 -11.86 11.27
C VAL A 41 -12.68 -11.99 11.56
N GLY A 42 -13.14 -13.22 11.80
CA GLY A 42 -14.54 -13.50 12.10
C GLY A 42 -15.01 -12.77 13.35
N GLU A 43 -16.24 -12.27 13.33
CA GLU A 43 -16.86 -11.71 14.54
C GLU A 43 -17.28 -12.87 15.46
N ASP A 44 -16.91 -12.78 16.75
CA ASP A 44 -17.39 -13.70 17.79
C ASP A 44 -18.90 -13.52 17.99
N THR A 45 -19.73 -14.09 17.12
CA THR A 45 -21.19 -14.00 17.23
C THR A 45 -21.73 -14.90 18.34
N ASP A 46 -20.98 -15.95 18.72
CA ASP A 46 -21.27 -16.82 19.85
C ASP A 46 -19.97 -17.19 20.59
N ASN A 47 -19.91 -16.96 21.91
CA ASN A 47 -18.78 -17.31 22.81
C ASN A 47 -18.40 -18.82 22.85
N SER A 48 -18.97 -19.65 21.97
CA SER A 48 -18.78 -21.11 21.94
C SER A 48 -17.93 -21.60 20.76
N SER A 49 -17.75 -20.81 19.70
CA SER A 49 -16.93 -21.20 18.55
C SER A 49 -15.52 -20.61 18.66
N PRO A 50 -14.46 -21.35 18.28
CA PRO A 50 -13.11 -20.81 18.26
C PRO A 50 -13.00 -19.68 17.22
N PRO A 51 -12.25 -18.62 17.51
CA PRO A 51 -12.13 -17.50 16.59
C PRO A 51 -11.40 -17.94 15.31
N THR A 52 -11.88 -17.43 14.18
CA THR A 52 -11.36 -17.78 12.85
C THR A 52 -10.95 -16.54 12.08
N ALA A 53 -10.04 -16.71 11.14
CA ALA A 53 -9.61 -15.68 10.21
C ALA A 53 -9.75 -16.19 8.78
N HIS A 54 -10.19 -15.30 7.88
CA HIS A 54 -10.14 -15.56 6.45
C HIS A 54 -8.73 -15.23 5.95
N VAL A 55 -8.03 -16.21 5.39
CA VAL A 55 -6.64 -16.09 4.97
C VAL A 55 -6.53 -16.38 3.49
N TYR A 56 -5.86 -15.47 2.78
CA TYR A 56 -5.43 -15.65 1.40
C TYR A 56 -3.99 -16.17 1.37
N TRP A 57 -3.82 -17.44 1.04
CA TRP A 57 -2.55 -18.14 0.93
C TRP A 57 -1.84 -17.82 -0.40
N LEU A 58 -0.53 -17.55 -0.38
CA LEU A 58 0.24 -17.33 -1.61
C LEU A 58 0.58 -18.69 -2.28
N ARG A 59 -0.43 -19.38 -2.81
CA ARG A 59 -0.34 -20.69 -3.49
C ARG A 59 -0.89 -20.62 -4.92
N GLU A 60 -0.75 -21.69 -5.69
CA GLU A 60 -1.17 -21.71 -7.09
C GLU A 60 -2.70 -21.92 -7.28
N HIS A 61 -3.40 -22.49 -6.27
CA HIS A 61 -4.85 -22.79 -6.36
C HIS A 61 -5.57 -22.75 -5.01
N ASP A 62 -6.84 -22.32 -5.04
CA ASP A 62 -7.78 -22.32 -3.90
C ASP A 62 -7.19 -21.71 -2.61
N ASN A 63 -6.75 -20.47 -2.79
CA ASN A 63 -5.94 -19.74 -1.83
C ASN A 63 -6.74 -19.15 -0.68
N ASP A 64 -8.06 -19.10 -0.77
CA ASP A 64 -8.91 -18.38 0.18
C ASP A 64 -9.54 -19.37 1.17
N ARG A 65 -9.17 -19.29 2.44
CA ARG A 65 -9.59 -20.28 3.46
C ARG A 65 -9.95 -19.63 4.77
N MET A 66 -10.94 -20.21 5.45
CA MET A 66 -11.22 -19.92 6.85
C MET A 66 -10.35 -20.81 7.72
N GLU A 67 -9.48 -20.20 8.51
CA GLU A 67 -8.50 -20.87 9.37
C GLU A 67 -8.80 -20.54 10.84
N HIS A 68 -8.50 -21.46 11.75
CA HIS A 68 -8.56 -21.17 13.17
C HIS A 68 -7.38 -20.28 13.56
N ILE A 69 -7.63 -19.21 14.31
CA ILE A 69 -6.57 -18.28 14.73
C ILE A 69 -5.47 -19.01 15.54
N ALA A 70 -5.85 -20.02 16.33
CA ALA A 70 -4.92 -20.83 17.11
C ALA A 70 -3.91 -21.63 16.27
N ASP A 71 -4.23 -21.88 14.99
CA ASP A 71 -3.35 -22.60 14.07
C ASP A 71 -2.42 -21.66 13.29
N LEU A 72 -2.58 -20.35 13.44
CA LEU A 72 -1.83 -19.34 12.69
C LEU A 72 -0.69 -18.74 13.52
N THR A 73 0.47 -18.59 12.87
CA THR A 73 1.62 -17.86 13.42
C THR A 73 1.83 -16.58 12.61
N ILE A 74 1.89 -15.43 13.29
CA ILE A 74 2.16 -14.13 12.65
C ILE A 74 3.64 -14.07 12.25
N LEU A 75 3.90 -13.85 10.97
CA LEU A 75 5.23 -13.65 10.39
C LEU A 75 5.58 -12.16 10.31
N ASP A 76 4.61 -11.32 9.97
CA ASP A 76 4.79 -9.87 9.87
C ASP A 76 3.47 -9.12 10.09
N ARG A 77 3.57 -7.84 10.46
CA ARG A 77 2.42 -6.94 10.64
C ARG A 77 2.63 -5.69 9.80
N ALA A 78 1.66 -5.36 8.96
CA ALA A 78 1.69 -4.13 8.17
C ALA A 78 1.36 -2.91 9.04
N LEU A 79 2.38 -2.09 9.36
CA LEU A 79 2.23 -0.83 10.08
C LEU A 79 2.66 0.35 9.22
N LEU A 80 1.84 1.40 9.19
CA LEU A 80 2.11 2.65 8.50
C LEU A 80 2.47 3.76 9.49
N HIS A 81 3.16 4.79 8.98
CA HIS A 81 3.33 6.04 9.71
C HIS A 81 1.96 6.60 10.13
N GLY A 82 1.83 6.94 11.42
CA GLY A 82 0.59 7.42 12.03
C GLY A 82 -0.29 6.34 12.64
N ASP A 83 0.03 5.05 12.48
CA ASP A 83 -0.71 3.99 13.16
C ASP A 83 -0.46 4.03 14.68
N THR A 84 -1.51 3.78 15.47
CA THR A 84 -1.43 3.71 16.93
C THR A 84 -1.25 2.27 17.39
N VAL A 85 -0.26 2.08 18.26
CA VAL A 85 0.17 0.76 18.70
C VAL A 85 0.36 0.66 20.21
N ILE A 86 0.19 -0.55 20.75
CA ILE A 86 0.59 -0.91 22.09
C ILE A 86 1.86 -1.77 22.00
N HIS A 87 2.90 -1.38 22.73
CA HIS A 87 4.12 -2.15 22.92
C HIS A 87 4.50 -2.17 24.39
N LYS A 88 4.70 -3.36 24.97
CA LYS A 88 5.03 -3.55 26.40
C LYS A 88 4.09 -2.77 27.33
N LYS A 89 2.78 -2.89 27.11
CA LYS A 89 1.70 -2.21 27.86
C LYS A 89 1.73 -0.67 27.78
N ARG A 90 2.43 -0.09 26.80
CA ARG A 90 2.51 1.36 26.56
C ARG A 90 1.91 1.70 25.21
N LYS A 91 1.01 2.69 25.19
CA LYS A 91 0.45 3.27 23.96
C LYS A 91 1.46 4.20 23.28
N GLY A 92 1.48 4.18 21.96
CA GLY A 92 2.32 5.07 21.17
C GLY A 92 1.87 5.18 19.71
N LEU A 93 2.54 6.06 18.99
CA LEU A 93 2.33 6.36 17.58
C LEU A 93 3.52 5.87 16.76
N VAL A 94 3.27 5.20 15.64
CA VAL A 94 4.29 4.86 14.66
C VAL A 94 4.75 6.13 13.94
N THR A 95 6.04 6.46 14.08
CA THR A 95 6.63 7.68 13.53
C THR A 95 7.55 7.42 12.34
N ALA A 96 8.02 6.19 12.16
CA ALA A 96 8.71 5.75 10.96
C ALA A 96 8.45 4.26 10.74
N THR A 97 8.38 3.86 9.47
CA THR A 97 8.28 2.46 9.05
C THR A 97 9.41 2.17 8.07
N SER A 98 10.07 1.03 8.24
CA SER A 98 11.00 0.46 7.25
C SER A 98 10.60 -0.97 6.95
N MET A 99 10.68 -1.36 5.68
CA MET A 99 10.32 -2.69 5.22
C MET A 99 11.46 -3.33 4.46
N LEU A 100 11.65 -4.62 4.72
CA LEU A 100 12.39 -5.53 3.86
C LEU A 100 11.41 -6.54 3.27
N VAL A 101 11.70 -7.03 2.07
CA VAL A 101 10.88 -8.04 1.42
C VAL A 101 11.72 -9.15 0.81
N ASP A 102 11.11 -10.32 0.70
CA ASP A 102 11.61 -11.40 -0.15
C ASP A 102 10.89 -11.31 -1.50
N ILE A 103 11.64 -11.34 -2.59
CA ILE A 103 11.11 -11.26 -3.94
C ILE A 103 11.42 -12.54 -4.73
N ARG A 104 10.48 -12.93 -5.57
CA ARG A 104 10.60 -14.08 -6.48
C ARG A 104 10.40 -13.63 -7.92
N TYR A 105 11.38 -13.91 -8.77
CA TYR A 105 11.31 -13.63 -10.20
C TYR A 105 10.57 -14.71 -10.99
N ALA A 106 10.24 -14.40 -12.25
CA ALA A 106 9.58 -15.34 -13.15
C ALA A 106 10.39 -16.63 -13.41
N ASP A 107 11.73 -16.56 -13.34
CA ASP A 107 12.61 -17.73 -13.45
C ASP A 107 12.72 -18.56 -12.16
N GLY A 108 11.98 -18.19 -11.11
CA GLY A 108 11.98 -18.85 -9.80
C GLY A 108 13.09 -18.41 -8.86
N THR A 109 14.00 -17.53 -9.29
CA THR A 109 15.05 -16.97 -8.43
C THR A 109 14.42 -16.19 -7.28
N VAL A 110 14.89 -16.44 -6.05
CA VAL A 110 14.46 -15.71 -4.84
C VAL A 110 15.62 -14.86 -4.32
N VAL A 111 15.31 -13.60 -4.00
CA VAL A 111 16.23 -12.68 -3.32
C VAL A 111 15.56 -12.24 -2.03
N THR A 112 16.27 -12.41 -0.91
CA THR A 112 15.75 -12.08 0.41
C THR A 112 16.25 -10.73 0.91
N ASP A 113 15.54 -10.15 1.87
CA ASP A 113 15.94 -8.93 2.59
C ASP A 113 16.18 -7.71 1.68
N VAL A 114 15.39 -7.58 0.61
CA VAL A 114 15.46 -6.44 -0.29
C VAL A 114 14.83 -5.22 0.38
N ASP A 115 15.60 -4.14 0.53
CA ASP A 115 15.06 -2.84 0.96
C ASP A 115 14.04 -2.35 -0.06
N THR A 116 12.81 -2.13 0.40
CA THR A 116 11.70 -1.71 -0.44
C THR A 116 11.90 -0.36 -1.12
N ARG A 117 12.87 0.44 -0.68
CA ARG A 117 13.30 1.68 -1.35
C ARG A 117 14.02 1.44 -2.67
N ARG A 118 14.52 0.22 -2.91
CA ARG A 118 15.12 -0.22 -4.18
C ARG A 118 14.09 -0.72 -5.18
N LEU A 119 12.83 -0.81 -4.78
CA LEU A 119 11.73 -1.33 -5.60
C LEU A 119 11.02 -0.21 -6.35
N ARG A 120 10.56 -0.51 -7.57
CA ARG A 120 9.72 0.39 -8.36
C ARG A 120 8.30 -0.16 -8.48
N HIS A 121 7.31 0.69 -8.18
CA HIS A 121 5.90 0.34 -8.42
C HIS A 121 5.64 0.24 -9.93
N LEU A 122 5.00 -0.86 -10.35
CA LEU A 122 4.55 -1.05 -11.73
C LEU A 122 3.48 -0.02 -12.13
N GLN A 123 2.60 0.31 -11.19
CA GLN A 123 1.58 1.34 -11.34
C GLN A 123 1.87 2.46 -10.35
N PRO A 124 2.59 3.51 -10.76
CA PRO A 124 2.94 4.61 -9.88
C PRO A 124 1.72 5.45 -9.48
N PHE A 125 0.67 5.50 -10.30
CA PHE A 125 -0.59 6.16 -9.97
C PHE A 125 -1.66 5.11 -9.61
N ARG A 126 -2.07 5.10 -8.35
CA ARG A 126 -3.14 4.24 -7.83
C ARG A 126 -4.27 5.10 -7.28
N GLN A 127 -5.47 4.53 -7.29
CA GLN A 127 -6.62 5.15 -6.65
C GLN A 127 -6.28 5.55 -5.20
N GLY A 128 -6.59 6.79 -4.86
CA GLY A 128 -6.35 7.36 -3.55
C GLY A 128 -4.99 8.03 -3.38
N ASN A 129 -4.05 7.88 -4.32
CA ASN A 129 -2.80 8.63 -4.27
C ASN A 129 -3.04 10.14 -4.34
N TRP A 130 -2.15 10.89 -3.70
CA TRP A 130 -2.16 12.35 -3.74
C TRP A 130 -1.25 12.85 -4.85
N VAL A 131 -1.73 13.83 -5.60
CA VAL A 131 -0.99 14.46 -6.69
C VAL A 131 -1.09 15.96 -6.59
N VAL A 132 -0.08 16.65 -7.11
CA VAL A 132 -0.04 18.10 -7.22
C VAL A 132 0.28 18.51 -8.64
N THR A 133 -0.40 19.54 -9.14
CA THR A 133 -0.04 20.24 -10.38
C THR A 133 -0.51 21.67 -10.30
N GLU A 134 0.24 22.63 -10.84
CA GLU A 134 -0.18 24.05 -10.93
C GLU A 134 -0.71 24.66 -9.61
N GLY A 135 -0.17 24.23 -8.46
CA GLY A 135 -0.60 24.68 -7.13
C GLY A 135 -1.89 24.03 -6.61
N TRP A 136 -2.46 23.06 -7.33
CA TRP A 136 -3.62 22.29 -6.91
C TRP A 136 -3.24 20.94 -6.33
N LEU A 137 -3.81 20.63 -5.17
CA LEU A 137 -3.79 19.31 -4.55
C LEU A 137 -5.01 18.51 -5.02
N GLY A 138 -4.76 17.30 -5.51
CA GLY A 138 -5.79 16.38 -5.96
C GLY A 138 -5.57 14.96 -5.48
N ARG A 139 -6.60 14.14 -5.63
CA ARG A 139 -6.60 12.71 -5.30
C ARG A 139 -6.92 11.90 -6.55
N VAL A 140 -6.08 10.92 -6.86
CA VAL A 140 -6.26 10.02 -8.00
C VAL A 140 -7.52 9.17 -7.79
N ILE A 141 -8.40 9.17 -8.77
CA ILE A 141 -9.61 8.35 -8.80
C ILE A 141 -9.35 7.06 -9.55
N SER A 142 -8.68 7.15 -10.70
CA SER A 142 -8.27 6.01 -11.50
C SER A 142 -7.06 6.38 -12.36
N CYS A 143 -6.34 5.37 -12.83
CA CYS A 143 -5.32 5.50 -13.85
C CYS A 143 -5.59 4.47 -14.94
N ARG A 144 -5.49 4.88 -16.19
CA ARG A 144 -5.54 3.98 -17.34
C ARG A 144 -4.14 3.84 -17.92
N ASP A 145 -3.72 2.60 -18.12
CA ASP A 145 -2.40 2.30 -18.61
C ASP A 145 -2.42 1.95 -20.11
N HIS A 146 -1.40 2.39 -20.83
CA HIS A 146 -0.98 1.74 -22.06
C HIS A 146 -0.23 0.45 -21.71
N VAL A 147 -0.43 -0.57 -22.55
CA VAL A 147 0.16 -1.89 -22.35
C VAL A 147 0.86 -2.31 -23.62
N THR A 148 2.15 -2.61 -23.53
CA THR A 148 2.90 -3.21 -24.65
C THR A 148 2.80 -4.72 -24.53
N VAL A 149 2.33 -5.39 -25.58
CA VAL A 149 2.26 -6.85 -25.67
C VAL A 149 3.36 -7.34 -26.59
N GLN A 150 4.13 -8.33 -26.15
CA GLN A 150 5.14 -9.03 -26.92
C GLN A 150 4.67 -10.45 -27.26
N PHE A 151 4.93 -10.88 -28.48
CA PHE A 151 4.62 -12.23 -28.95
C PHE A 151 5.89 -13.08 -28.94
N GLU A 152 5.86 -14.19 -28.19
CA GLU A 152 7.07 -15.00 -27.94
C GLU A 152 7.58 -15.73 -29.18
N GLU A 153 6.69 -16.08 -30.12
CA GLU A 153 7.04 -16.86 -31.32
C GLU A 153 7.95 -16.09 -32.28
N ASP A 154 7.72 -14.79 -32.47
CA ASP A 154 8.41 -13.96 -33.46
C ASP A 154 9.07 -12.69 -32.87
N GLY A 155 8.86 -12.42 -31.58
CA GLY A 155 9.38 -11.24 -30.88
C GLY A 155 8.75 -9.92 -31.35
N SER A 156 7.63 -9.98 -32.08
CA SER A 156 6.84 -8.81 -32.48
C SER A 156 6.17 -8.18 -31.27
N GLN A 157 5.84 -6.88 -31.38
CA GLN A 157 5.26 -6.11 -30.30
C GLN A 157 4.19 -5.15 -30.81
N CYS A 158 3.11 -5.01 -30.03
CA CYS A 158 2.09 -4.01 -30.27
C CYS A 158 1.74 -3.25 -28.99
N LEU A 159 1.34 -1.99 -29.16
CA LEU A 159 0.81 -1.12 -28.13
C LEU A 159 -0.71 -1.25 -28.10
N VAL A 160 -1.23 -1.68 -26.95
CA VAL A 160 -2.65 -1.66 -26.63
C VAL A 160 -2.94 -0.43 -25.80
N THR A 161 -3.72 0.49 -26.36
CA THR A 161 -3.99 1.78 -25.74
C THR A 161 -4.90 1.64 -24.51
N ALA A 162 -4.95 2.70 -23.70
CA ALA A 162 -5.81 2.80 -22.52
C ALA A 162 -7.31 2.67 -22.85
N ALA A 163 -7.70 2.91 -24.09
CA ALA A 163 -9.09 2.75 -24.55
C ALA A 163 -9.45 1.29 -24.85
N SER A 164 -8.45 0.43 -25.12
CA SER A 164 -8.67 -0.97 -25.53
C SER A 164 -8.10 -1.99 -24.54
N ASN A 165 -7.35 -1.56 -23.52
CA ASN A 165 -6.70 -2.46 -22.57
C ASN A 165 -7.70 -3.32 -21.77
N GLY A 166 -8.94 -2.86 -21.55
CA GLY A 166 -9.99 -3.60 -20.86
C GLY A 166 -10.50 -4.81 -21.64
N GLU A 167 -10.18 -4.89 -22.94
CA GLU A 167 -10.49 -6.04 -23.77
C GLU A 167 -9.38 -7.11 -23.76
N LEU A 168 -8.25 -6.85 -23.09
CA LEU A 168 -7.25 -7.88 -22.84
C LEU A 168 -7.71 -8.78 -21.69
N VAL A 169 -7.54 -10.09 -21.87
CA VAL A 169 -7.91 -11.09 -20.87
C VAL A 169 -6.66 -11.82 -20.41
N ALA A 170 -6.49 -11.93 -19.09
CA ALA A 170 -5.47 -12.77 -18.49
C ALA A 170 -5.58 -14.22 -19.02
N ALA A 171 -4.47 -14.79 -19.45
CA ALA A 171 -4.44 -16.19 -19.87
C ALA A 171 -4.56 -17.17 -18.69
N GLN A 172 -4.19 -16.70 -17.50
CA GLN A 172 -4.27 -17.40 -16.22
C GLN A 172 -5.38 -16.81 -15.35
N LYS A 173 -5.88 -17.60 -14.39
CA LYS A 173 -6.86 -17.11 -13.42
C LYS A 173 -6.19 -16.07 -12.51
N MET A 174 -6.69 -14.84 -12.57
CA MET A 174 -6.26 -13.73 -11.73
C MET A 174 -7.44 -13.22 -10.92
N TYR A 175 -7.16 -12.48 -9.86
CA TYR A 175 -8.19 -11.67 -9.22
C TYR A 175 -8.69 -10.62 -10.22
N GLU A 176 -10.00 -10.37 -10.31
CA GLU A 176 -10.64 -9.56 -11.37
C GLU A 176 -10.10 -8.12 -11.49
N ARG A 177 -9.40 -7.63 -10.46
CA ARG A 177 -8.79 -6.29 -10.43
C ARG A 177 -7.26 -6.31 -10.41
N SER A 178 -6.64 -7.45 -10.73
CA SER A 178 -5.19 -7.55 -10.83
C SER A 178 -4.74 -6.69 -12.01
N PRO A 179 -3.80 -5.76 -11.81
CA PRO A 179 -3.25 -5.00 -12.92
C PRO A 179 -2.45 -5.91 -13.85
N PHE A 180 -2.30 -5.50 -15.10
CA PHE A 180 -1.32 -6.10 -15.98
C PHE A 180 0.08 -5.84 -15.44
N PHE A 181 0.95 -6.84 -15.53
CA PHE A 181 2.34 -6.73 -15.13
C PHE A 181 3.24 -7.44 -16.14
N PRO A 182 4.50 -6.99 -16.31
CA PRO A 182 5.44 -7.63 -17.24
C PRO A 182 5.59 -9.12 -16.98
N SER A 183 5.72 -9.92 -18.04
CA SER A 183 5.68 -11.41 -18.08
C SER A 183 4.30 -12.06 -17.96
N MET A 184 3.23 -11.29 -17.68
CA MET A 184 1.89 -11.84 -17.62
C MET A 184 1.40 -12.28 -19.00
N ALA A 185 0.94 -13.53 -19.13
CA ALA A 185 0.34 -14.02 -20.36
C ALA A 185 -1.10 -13.45 -20.52
N VAL A 186 -1.39 -12.96 -21.72
CA VAL A 186 -2.69 -12.38 -22.09
C VAL A 186 -3.16 -12.90 -23.44
N LYS A 187 -4.47 -12.76 -23.68
CA LYS A 187 -5.12 -13.01 -24.97
C LYS A 187 -6.09 -11.88 -25.28
N ALA A 188 -6.40 -11.71 -26.55
CA ALA A 188 -7.48 -10.82 -26.97
C ALA A 188 -8.84 -11.33 -26.47
N GLY A 189 -9.65 -10.43 -25.94
CA GLY A 189 -11.06 -10.67 -25.60
C GLY A 189 -11.94 -10.77 -26.85
N ALA A 190 -13.24 -10.94 -26.63
CA ALA A 190 -14.19 -11.18 -27.73
C ALA A 190 -14.34 -9.98 -28.68
N ASN A 191 -14.19 -8.75 -28.18
CA ASN A 191 -14.39 -7.52 -28.95
C ASN A 191 -13.09 -6.86 -29.40
N PHE A 192 -11.96 -7.56 -29.28
CA PHE A 192 -10.65 -7.02 -29.61
C PHE A 192 -9.84 -8.00 -30.44
N SER A 193 -9.00 -7.45 -31.32
CA SER A 193 -8.03 -8.20 -32.10
C SER A 193 -6.71 -7.45 -32.06
N PHE A 194 -5.59 -8.17 -31.92
CA PHE A 194 -4.28 -7.56 -32.02
C PHE A 194 -4.01 -6.93 -33.40
N ALA A 195 -4.77 -7.30 -34.43
CA ALA A 195 -4.72 -6.65 -35.73
C ALA A 195 -5.10 -5.16 -35.69
N SER A 196 -5.95 -4.73 -34.74
CA SER A 196 -6.35 -3.33 -34.59
C SER A 196 -5.45 -2.53 -33.63
N ALA A 197 -4.43 -3.15 -33.05
CA ALA A 197 -3.45 -2.48 -32.20
C ALA A 197 -2.39 -1.73 -33.03
N GLU A 198 -1.66 -0.82 -32.39
CA GLU A 198 -0.51 -0.17 -33.01
C GLU A 198 0.71 -1.09 -32.94
N TRP A 199 1.26 -1.51 -34.08
CA TRP A 199 2.43 -2.40 -34.12
C TRP A 199 3.72 -1.58 -34.07
N ILE A 200 4.44 -1.69 -32.95
CA ILE A 200 5.69 -0.97 -32.71
C ILE A 200 6.93 -1.77 -33.15
N LYS A 201 6.79 -3.09 -33.30
CA LYS A 201 7.81 -3.98 -33.86
C LYS A 201 7.15 -5.17 -34.57
N GLY A 202 7.54 -5.43 -35.81
CA GLY A 202 6.91 -6.49 -36.62
C GLY A 202 5.50 -6.14 -37.06
N SER A 203 4.65 -7.16 -37.27
CA SER A 203 3.28 -6.98 -37.77
C SER A 203 2.36 -8.10 -37.31
N HIS A 204 1.05 -7.86 -37.38
CA HIS A 204 0.06 -8.90 -37.12
C HIS A 204 0.19 -10.07 -38.11
N ASN A 205 0.31 -11.26 -37.54
CA ASN A 205 0.36 -12.55 -38.20
C ASN A 205 -0.51 -13.59 -37.47
N ASN A 206 -1.77 -13.23 -37.18
CA ASN A 206 -2.75 -14.08 -36.49
C ASN A 206 -2.37 -14.52 -35.07
N GLN A 207 -1.47 -13.79 -34.41
CA GLN A 207 -1.14 -14.06 -33.03
C GLN A 207 -2.38 -13.84 -32.14
N LYS A 208 -2.67 -14.79 -31.24
CA LYS A 208 -3.85 -14.74 -30.35
C LYS A 208 -3.51 -14.58 -28.87
N ARG A 209 -2.24 -14.81 -28.53
CA ARG A 209 -1.70 -14.82 -27.17
C ARG A 209 -0.35 -14.12 -27.20
N GLY A 210 -0.09 -13.32 -26.19
CA GLY A 210 1.19 -12.66 -25.98
C GLY A 210 1.46 -12.50 -24.50
N ILE A 211 2.61 -11.94 -24.17
CA ILE A 211 3.00 -11.58 -22.81
C ILE A 211 3.04 -10.06 -22.69
N ILE A 212 2.72 -9.54 -21.51
CA ILE A 212 2.91 -8.12 -21.23
C ILE A 212 4.41 -7.85 -21.17
N ALA A 213 4.87 -6.90 -21.98
CA ALA A 213 6.25 -6.43 -21.97
C ALA A 213 6.46 -5.30 -20.97
N SER A 214 5.56 -4.32 -20.98
CA SER A 214 5.60 -3.15 -20.12
C SER A 214 4.23 -2.53 -19.98
N THR A 215 4.04 -1.77 -18.89
CA THR A 215 2.85 -0.94 -18.65
C THR A 215 3.29 0.49 -18.39
N ALA A 216 2.54 1.46 -18.92
CA ALA A 216 2.82 2.87 -18.71
C ALA A 216 1.52 3.63 -18.45
N PRO A 217 1.45 4.50 -17.43
CA PRO A 217 0.34 5.41 -17.25
C PRO A 217 0.11 6.22 -18.52
N ALA A 218 -1.13 6.28 -18.98
CA ALA A 218 -1.53 7.07 -20.14
C ALA A 218 -2.42 8.25 -19.75
N GLU A 219 -3.28 8.02 -18.77
CA GLU A 219 -4.23 9.02 -18.31
C GLU A 219 -4.54 8.80 -16.83
N VAL A 220 -4.46 9.86 -16.05
CA VAL A 220 -4.80 9.86 -14.64
C VAL A 220 -6.03 10.72 -14.43
N VAL A 221 -7.09 10.13 -13.87
CA VAL A 221 -8.29 10.87 -13.48
C VAL A 221 -8.11 11.35 -12.04
N VAL A 222 -8.17 12.65 -11.83
CA VAL A 222 -7.91 13.31 -10.55
C VAL A 222 -9.14 14.08 -10.08
N ALA A 223 -9.51 13.88 -8.82
CA ALA A 223 -10.42 14.76 -8.11
C ALA A 223 -9.61 15.88 -7.45
N TRP A 224 -9.73 17.11 -7.95
CA TRP A 224 -9.08 18.28 -7.37
C TRP A 224 -9.80 18.74 -6.11
N ILE A 225 -9.05 18.98 -5.04
CA ILE A 225 -9.60 19.17 -3.68
C ILE A 225 -9.33 20.59 -3.18
N ALA A 226 -8.11 21.09 -3.35
CA ALA A 226 -7.71 22.37 -2.82
C ALA A 226 -6.66 23.05 -3.71
N ALA A 227 -6.69 24.37 -3.74
CA ALA A 227 -5.70 25.19 -4.41
C ALA A 227 -4.84 25.93 -3.38
N LEU A 228 -3.55 26.07 -3.63
CA LEU A 228 -2.68 26.97 -2.88
C LEU A 228 -3.12 28.42 -3.11
N HIS A 229 -2.95 29.26 -2.09
CA HIS A 229 -3.24 30.69 -2.20
C HIS A 229 -2.41 31.34 -3.33
N GLY A 230 -3.08 32.07 -4.21
CA GLY A 230 -2.47 32.67 -5.42
C GLY A 230 -2.49 31.77 -6.66
N SER A 231 -2.99 30.53 -6.56
CA SER A 231 -3.23 29.67 -7.73
C SER A 231 -4.48 30.10 -8.50
N SER A 232 -4.66 29.57 -9.71
CA SER A 232 -5.89 29.73 -10.49
C SER A 232 -7.13 29.37 -9.65
N ALA A 233 -8.21 30.15 -9.79
CA ALA A 233 -9.49 29.87 -9.13
C ALA A 233 -10.19 28.61 -9.70
N ASN A 234 -9.88 28.25 -10.95
CA ASN A 234 -10.43 27.07 -11.59
C ASN A 234 -9.49 25.86 -11.41
N PRO A 235 -10.03 24.68 -11.07
CA PRO A 235 -9.23 23.46 -10.98
C PRO A 235 -8.71 23.03 -12.36
N PRO A 236 -7.59 22.28 -12.41
CA PRO A 236 -7.09 21.67 -13.63
C PRO A 236 -8.10 20.67 -14.23
N ASN A 237 -7.83 20.21 -15.46
CA ASN A 237 -8.63 19.16 -16.07
C ASN A 237 -8.59 17.89 -15.20
N PRO A 238 -9.74 17.28 -14.84
CA PRO A 238 -9.76 16.01 -14.12
C PRO A 238 -9.02 14.89 -14.86
N SER A 239 -9.07 14.86 -16.19
CA SER A 239 -8.26 13.97 -17.01
C SER A 239 -6.90 14.64 -17.27
N SER A 240 -5.85 14.08 -16.68
CA SER A 240 -4.50 14.66 -16.71
C SER A 240 -3.50 13.69 -17.35
N ASP A 241 -2.55 14.27 -18.09
CA ASP A 241 -1.35 13.57 -18.53
C ASP A 241 -0.49 13.22 -17.29
N PRO A 242 -0.11 11.95 -17.11
CA PRO A 242 0.74 11.54 -15.99
C PRO A 242 2.02 12.38 -15.82
N SER A 243 2.60 12.87 -16.92
CA SER A 243 3.84 13.66 -16.92
C SER A 243 3.67 15.08 -16.37
N SER A 244 2.44 15.60 -16.31
CA SER A 244 2.14 16.91 -15.72
C SER A 244 1.87 16.85 -14.22
N LEU A 245 1.85 15.65 -13.63
CA LEU A 245 1.51 15.41 -12.23
C LEU A 245 2.75 15.13 -11.39
N ILE A 246 2.83 15.80 -10.24
CA ILE A 246 3.79 15.44 -9.19
C ILE A 246 3.08 14.50 -8.21
N LEU A 247 3.51 13.24 -8.17
CA LEU A 247 3.00 12.25 -7.23
C LEU A 247 3.61 12.44 -5.84
N LEU A 248 2.75 12.57 -4.82
CA LEU A 248 3.18 12.62 -3.42
C LEU A 248 3.31 11.20 -2.85
N ASN A 249 4.45 10.56 -3.07
CA ASN A 249 4.70 9.16 -2.69
C ASN A 249 5.85 8.96 -1.69
N HIS A 250 6.07 9.91 -0.77
CA HIS A 250 7.19 9.84 0.17
C HIS A 250 7.24 8.51 0.96
N PHE A 251 6.06 8.00 1.35
CA PHE A 251 5.91 6.75 2.08
C PHE A 251 5.61 5.52 1.20
N GLY A 252 5.78 5.60 -0.13
CA GLY A 252 5.46 4.48 -1.02
C GLY A 252 6.22 3.19 -0.70
N HIS A 253 7.45 3.34 -0.21
CA HIS A 253 8.30 2.23 0.20
C HIS A 253 7.77 1.44 1.41
N THR A 254 6.81 1.97 2.17
CA THR A 254 6.27 1.31 3.37
C THR A 254 4.94 0.59 3.09
N TRP A 255 4.52 0.50 1.82
CA TRP A 255 3.22 -0.04 1.45
C TRP A 255 3.32 -1.12 0.38
N TRP A 256 3.95 -2.23 0.78
CA TRP A 256 4.06 -3.45 -0.01
C TRP A 256 3.33 -4.60 0.69
N ARG A 257 2.76 -5.51 -0.08
CA ARG A 257 2.04 -6.68 0.43
C ARG A 257 2.52 -7.95 -0.25
N LEU A 258 2.24 -9.09 0.38
CA LEU A 258 2.38 -10.39 -0.29
C LEU A 258 1.58 -10.42 -1.60
N GLY A 259 2.19 -10.98 -2.64
CA GLY A 259 1.62 -11.06 -3.98
C GLY A 259 1.75 -9.79 -4.82
N ASP A 260 2.15 -8.65 -4.24
CA ASP A 260 2.41 -7.45 -5.02
C ASP A 260 3.54 -7.70 -6.03
N ARG A 261 3.38 -7.15 -7.23
CA ARG A 261 4.37 -7.21 -8.31
C ARG A 261 5.15 -5.90 -8.39
N THR A 262 6.45 -6.01 -8.62
CA THR A 262 7.38 -4.87 -8.65
C THR A 262 8.52 -5.10 -9.64
N ILE A 263 9.27 -4.04 -9.92
CA ILE A 263 10.52 -4.10 -10.67
C ILE A 263 11.67 -3.95 -9.69
N HIS A 264 12.56 -4.94 -9.68
CA HIS A 264 13.81 -4.91 -8.92
C HIS A 264 14.98 -5.19 -9.88
N GLN A 265 15.85 -4.19 -10.04
CA GLN A 265 17.04 -4.30 -10.88
C GLN A 265 18.01 -5.34 -10.30
N ARG A 266 18.35 -6.36 -11.09
CA ARG A 266 19.33 -7.37 -10.70
C ARG A 266 20.76 -6.81 -10.74
N GLU A 267 21.61 -7.32 -9.85
CA GLU A 267 23.00 -6.85 -9.70
C GLU A 267 23.90 -7.20 -10.89
N ASP A 268 23.48 -8.14 -11.74
CA ASP A 268 24.21 -8.55 -12.95
C ASP A 268 24.23 -7.48 -14.05
N GLY A 269 23.59 -6.32 -13.83
CA GLY A 269 23.85 -5.07 -14.55
C GLY A 269 23.47 -5.09 -16.03
N ALA A 270 22.80 -6.14 -16.50
CA ALA A 270 22.21 -6.13 -17.82
C ALA A 270 20.96 -5.24 -17.74
N ASP A 271 20.93 -4.18 -18.54
CA ASP A 271 19.76 -3.33 -18.81
C ASP A 271 18.69 -4.14 -19.56
N ARG A 272 18.18 -5.17 -18.89
CA ARG A 272 17.12 -6.03 -19.37
C ARG A 272 15.79 -5.35 -19.08
N ASP A 273 14.84 -5.58 -19.97
CA ASP A 273 13.52 -4.97 -19.93
C ASP A 273 12.73 -5.35 -18.66
N ASP A 274 11.59 -4.68 -18.47
CA ASP A 274 10.71 -4.87 -17.32
C ASP A 274 10.22 -6.32 -17.19
N ILE A 275 10.20 -7.10 -18.27
CA ILE A 275 9.89 -8.54 -18.24
C ILE A 275 10.87 -9.28 -17.34
N TYR A 276 12.17 -9.02 -17.50
CA TYR A 276 13.22 -9.71 -16.75
C TYR A 276 13.32 -9.25 -15.29
N ASN A 277 13.08 -7.96 -15.05
CA ASN A 277 13.21 -7.37 -13.72
C ASN A 277 11.91 -7.45 -12.88
N CYS A 278 10.80 -7.91 -13.47
CA CYS A 278 9.55 -8.11 -12.76
C CYS A 278 9.63 -9.29 -11.78
N CYS A 279 9.18 -9.04 -10.56
CA CYS A 279 9.18 -10.02 -9.47
C CYS A 279 7.94 -9.85 -8.58
N GLU A 280 7.66 -10.89 -7.79
CA GLU A 280 6.58 -10.95 -6.82
C GLU A 280 7.11 -10.88 -5.40
N ILE A 281 6.44 -10.14 -4.54
CA ILE A 281 6.71 -10.12 -3.11
C ILE A 281 6.16 -11.40 -2.48
N VAL A 282 7.06 -12.23 -1.96
CA VAL A 282 6.75 -13.53 -1.35
C VAL A 282 7.02 -13.56 0.16
N GLY A 283 7.59 -12.50 0.72
CA GLY A 283 7.81 -12.33 2.15
C GLY A 283 7.92 -10.85 2.51
N THR A 284 7.50 -10.47 3.71
CA THR A 284 7.63 -9.10 4.23
C THR A 284 8.21 -9.14 5.64
N ARG A 285 8.97 -8.10 6.00
CA ARG A 285 9.48 -7.85 7.35
C ARG A 285 9.39 -6.35 7.63
N THR A 286 8.55 -5.98 8.58
CA THR A 286 8.28 -4.58 8.91
C THR A 286 8.92 -4.22 10.26
N THR A 287 9.64 -3.10 10.25
CA THR A 287 10.21 -2.48 11.46
C THR A 287 9.68 -1.06 11.63
N VAL A 288 9.45 -0.65 12.87
CA VAL A 288 8.86 0.65 13.19
C VAL A 288 9.58 1.39 14.32
N ASP A 289 9.55 2.71 14.23
CA ASP A 289 9.89 3.60 15.33
C ASP A 289 8.59 4.07 15.99
N VAL A 290 8.49 3.90 17.32
CA VAL A 290 7.30 4.25 18.10
C VAL A 290 7.63 5.38 19.05
N ARG A 291 6.84 6.46 18.99
CA ARG A 291 6.84 7.52 20.02
C ARG A 291 5.71 7.26 21.01
N TYR A 292 6.07 7.05 22.27
CA TYR A 292 5.11 6.82 23.35
C TYR A 292 4.47 8.13 23.81
N LEU A 293 3.33 8.02 24.50
CA LEU A 293 2.61 9.19 25.03
C LEU A 293 3.46 10.07 25.94
N ASP A 294 4.41 9.51 26.68
CA ASP A 294 5.35 10.27 27.52
C ASP A 294 6.45 11.01 26.73
N GLY A 295 6.43 10.93 25.39
CA GLY A 295 7.40 11.56 24.49
C GLY A 295 8.67 10.74 24.23
N SER A 296 8.90 9.65 24.98
CA SER A 296 10.03 8.76 24.72
C SER A 296 9.87 7.98 23.42
N VAL A 297 10.98 7.51 22.85
CA VAL A 297 11.00 6.84 21.55
C VAL A 297 11.67 5.47 21.66
N ALA A 298 11.07 4.47 21.04
CA ALA A 298 11.72 3.21 20.69
C ALA A 298 11.94 3.16 19.18
N ARG A 299 13.08 2.62 18.76
CA ARG A 299 13.46 2.55 17.34
C ARG A 299 13.69 1.12 16.90
N GLY A 300 13.37 0.84 15.64
CA GLY A 300 13.63 -0.45 15.00
C GLY A 300 12.93 -1.63 15.67
N LEU A 301 11.72 -1.41 16.22
CA LEU A 301 10.91 -2.51 16.77
C LEU A 301 10.39 -3.36 15.63
N ALA A 302 10.42 -4.68 15.78
CA ALA A 302 9.70 -5.56 14.85
C ALA A 302 8.19 -5.30 14.99
N ALA A 303 7.48 -5.13 13.88
CA ALA A 303 6.05 -4.78 13.92
C ALA A 303 5.21 -5.82 14.68
N VAL A 304 5.62 -7.09 14.65
CA VAL A 304 5.01 -8.20 15.38
C VAL A 304 5.11 -8.09 16.91
N GLU A 305 6.02 -7.26 17.44
CA GLU A 305 6.09 -6.97 18.88
C GLU A 305 5.01 -5.97 19.34
N THR A 306 4.20 -5.49 18.42
CA THR A 306 3.19 -4.45 18.66
C THR A 306 1.78 -4.91 18.29
N ILE A 307 0.79 -4.26 18.88
CA ILE A 307 -0.63 -4.48 18.60
C ILE A 307 -1.24 -3.17 18.12
N MET A 308 -1.87 -3.18 16.95
CA MET A 308 -2.68 -2.06 16.46
C MET A 308 -3.97 -1.94 17.27
N PHE A 309 -4.36 -0.71 17.57
CA PHE A 309 -5.65 -0.42 18.20
C PHE A 309 -6.23 0.88 17.67
N ASN A 310 -7.54 1.05 17.82
CA ASN A 310 -8.21 2.30 17.47
C ASN A 310 -8.06 3.31 18.61
N PRO A 311 -7.43 4.47 18.39
CA PRO A 311 -7.42 5.50 19.40
C PRO A 311 -8.83 6.10 19.49
N GLY A 312 -9.38 6.18 20.69
CA GLY A 312 -10.68 6.82 20.88
C GLY A 312 -10.65 8.30 20.45
N PRO A 313 -11.79 8.92 20.10
CA PRO A 313 -11.85 10.29 19.55
C PRO A 313 -11.44 11.40 20.54
N HIS A 314 -11.05 11.04 21.75
CA HIS A 314 -10.72 11.95 22.84
C HIS A 314 -9.30 11.74 23.38
N GLU A 315 -8.49 10.92 22.70
CA GLU A 315 -7.09 10.71 23.04
C GLU A 315 -6.20 11.63 22.21
N PHE A 316 -5.13 12.14 22.83
CA PHE A 316 -4.11 12.93 22.16
C PHE A 316 -2.82 12.12 22.05
N TYR A 317 -2.21 12.19 20.88
CA TYR A 317 -0.93 11.56 20.58
C TYR A 317 0.13 12.61 20.27
N PRO A 318 1.40 12.33 20.61
CA PRO A 318 2.49 13.19 20.21
C PRO A 318 2.51 13.42 18.69
N GLY A 319 2.53 14.69 18.27
CA GLY A 319 2.42 15.10 16.87
C GLY A 319 1.04 15.63 16.47
N ASP A 320 -0.01 15.40 17.27
CA ASP A 320 -1.33 15.97 17.01
C ASP A 320 -1.28 17.49 17.00
N LEU A 321 -1.93 18.09 16.01
CA LEU A 321 -2.12 19.53 15.93
C LEU A 321 -3.42 19.91 16.64
N ILE A 322 -3.30 20.84 17.57
CA ILE A 322 -4.42 21.40 18.33
C ILE A 322 -4.45 22.92 18.17
N CYS A 323 -5.62 23.51 18.35
CA CYS A 323 -5.80 24.95 18.41
C CYS A 323 -6.74 25.31 19.57
N ASP A 324 -6.61 26.53 20.07
CA ASP A 324 -7.51 27.03 21.09
C ASP A 324 -8.94 27.14 20.53
N LYS A 325 -9.93 26.74 21.34
CA LYS A 325 -11.34 26.81 20.96
C LYS A 325 -11.88 28.20 21.27
N ASP A 326 -11.48 29.21 20.49
CA ASP A 326 -12.04 30.56 20.66
C ASP A 326 -13.34 30.72 19.84
N PRO A 327 -14.48 31.09 20.45
CA PRO A 327 -15.74 31.23 19.73
C PRO A 327 -15.86 32.56 18.96
N THR A 328 -14.94 33.51 19.15
CA THR A 328 -15.05 34.88 18.62
C THR A 328 -13.99 35.28 17.62
N ASP A 329 -12.92 34.51 17.45
CA ASP A 329 -11.84 34.88 16.55
C ASP A 329 -11.80 33.97 15.32
N GLY A 330 -11.92 34.59 14.14
CA GLY A 330 -11.75 33.90 12.85
C GLY A 330 -10.30 33.50 12.59
N ASP A 331 -9.39 33.87 13.48
CA ASP A 331 -7.98 33.61 13.37
C ASP A 331 -7.57 32.29 14.05
N ARG A 332 -7.64 31.20 13.28
CA ARG A 332 -7.03 29.90 13.63
C ARG A 332 -5.48 29.94 13.61
N SER A 333 -4.88 31.09 13.87
CA SER A 333 -3.44 31.33 13.67
C SER A 333 -2.55 30.68 14.73
N SER A 334 -3.10 30.35 15.91
CA SER A 334 -2.36 29.73 17.01
C SER A 334 -2.50 28.20 17.00
N VAL A 335 -1.72 27.54 16.16
CA VAL A 335 -1.60 26.08 16.16
C VAL A 335 -0.52 25.66 17.17
N SER A 336 -0.81 24.66 17.98
CA SER A 336 0.16 24.00 18.86
C SER A 336 0.27 22.52 18.50
N VAL A 337 1.44 21.93 18.73
CA VAL A 337 1.66 20.50 18.55
C VAL A 337 1.74 19.82 19.92
N VAL A 338 1.10 18.66 20.06
CA VAL A 338 1.20 17.82 21.26
C VAL A 338 2.60 17.20 21.31
N ILE A 339 3.31 17.39 22.42
CA ILE A 339 4.64 16.82 22.66
C ILE A 339 4.53 15.53 23.46
N SER A 340 3.67 15.52 24.48
CA SER A 340 3.38 14.37 25.33
C SER A 340 1.96 14.44 25.89
N ALA A 341 1.45 13.28 26.32
CA ALA A 341 0.15 13.12 26.95
C ALA A 341 0.26 12.22 28.18
N ASP A 342 -0.47 12.57 29.24
CA ASP A 342 -0.69 11.73 30.42
C ASP A 342 -2.15 11.26 30.41
N GLU A 343 -2.34 9.97 30.13
CA GLU A 343 -3.64 9.32 30.07
C GLU A 343 -4.37 9.34 31.43
N ARG A 344 -3.63 9.23 32.53
CA ARG A 344 -4.20 9.18 33.89
C ARG A 344 -4.76 10.54 34.30
N THR A 345 -4.04 11.62 34.01
CA THR A 345 -4.49 12.97 34.33
C THR A 345 -5.31 13.62 33.22
N ARG A 346 -5.34 13.03 32.02
CA ARG A 346 -5.94 13.61 30.79
C ARG A 346 -5.37 14.98 30.45
N MET A 347 -4.06 15.14 30.63
CA MET A 347 -3.35 16.38 30.34
C MET A 347 -2.36 16.17 29.21
N VAL A 348 -2.11 17.23 28.43
CA VAL A 348 -1.11 17.23 27.36
C VAL A 348 -0.11 18.35 27.59
N THR A 349 1.15 18.09 27.22
CA THR A 349 2.17 19.13 27.06
C THR A 349 2.23 19.50 25.60
N VAL A 350 2.16 20.79 25.30
CA VAL A 350 2.05 21.30 23.93
C VAL A 350 3.15 22.32 23.66
N GLN A 351 3.59 22.38 22.41
CA GLN A 351 4.50 23.40 21.93
C GLN A 351 3.76 24.27 20.91
N ARG A 352 3.69 25.57 21.17
CA ARG A 352 3.10 26.54 20.24
C ARG A 352 4.00 26.68 19.01
N LEU A 353 3.40 26.61 17.83
CA LEU A 353 4.11 26.89 16.57
C LEU A 353 4.19 28.41 16.38
N PRO A 354 5.32 28.95 15.87
CA PRO A 354 5.45 30.37 15.60
C PRO A 354 4.38 30.81 14.60
N GLY A 355 3.69 31.92 14.91
CA GLY A 355 2.71 32.51 14.00
C GLY A 355 3.39 33.01 12.72
N ARG A 356 2.65 33.02 11.61
CA ARG A 356 3.07 33.71 10.37
C ARG A 356 3.20 35.22 10.66
N GLY A 357 4.34 35.67 11.17
CA GLY A 357 4.58 37.06 11.53
C GLY A 357 5.65 37.33 12.61
N GLU A 358 6.20 36.32 13.27
CA GLU A 358 7.24 36.50 14.30
C GLU A 358 8.65 36.07 13.83
N GLU A 359 9.00 36.36 12.59
CA GLU A 359 10.41 36.48 12.19
C GLU A 359 10.73 37.98 12.07
N GLY A 360 11.29 38.53 13.14
CA GLY A 360 11.83 39.89 13.22
C GLY A 360 13.32 39.85 13.54
#